data_AF-A0AB39XJF8-F1
#
_entry.id   AF-A0AB39XJF8-F1
#
_cell.length_a   1.000
_cell.length_b   1.000
_cell.length_c   1.000
_cell.angle_alpha   90.00
_cell.angle_beta   90.00
_cell.angle_gamma   90.00
#
_symmetry.space_group_name_H-M   'P 1'
#
loop_
_entity.id
_entity.type
_entity.pdbx_description
1 polymer ?
#
loop_
_entity_poly.entity_id
_entity_poly.type
_entity_poly.pdbx_seq_one_letter_code
_entity_poly.pdbx_strand_id
1 'polypeptide(L)'
;MSWIKAFLLIFCLLLGCADLVTTNVILDLGMGELNPFMRLAQTWFGVWWLIPKLGLTFLVTWLLWRSKNVYNVALVVAFCSTPVLNNLILIVAGTS
;
A
#
# COMPACT_ATOMS: atom_id res chain seq x y z
N MET A 1 14.29 5.47 -19.80
CA MET A 1 13.06 5.14 -19.04
C MET A 1 11.88 5.73 -19.82
N SER A 2 10.83 4.97 -20.13
CA SER A 2 9.62 5.56 -20.75
C SER A 2 8.91 6.47 -19.75
N TRP A 3 8.39 7.62 -20.20
CA TRP A 3 7.64 8.57 -19.37
C TRP A 3 6.45 7.91 -18.66
N ILE A 4 5.78 6.97 -19.33
CA ILE A 4 4.67 6.19 -18.76
C ILE A 4 5.13 5.37 -17.56
N LYS A 5 6.30 4.73 -17.67
CA LYS A 5 6.86 3.93 -16.57
C LYS A 5 7.28 4.81 -15.39
N ALA A 6 7.87 5.98 -15.65
CA ALA A 6 8.20 6.94 -14.60
C ALA A 6 6.93 7.39 -13.85
N PHE A 7 5.86 7.71 -14.58
CA PHE A 7 4.57 8.06 -14.00
C PHE A 7 3.99 6.92 -13.13
N LEU A 8 4.00 5.67 -13.62
CA LEU A 8 3.52 4.52 -12.86
C LEU A 8 4.31 4.28 -11.56
N LEU A 9 5.64 4.49 -11.59
CA LEU A 9 6.48 4.35 -10.39
C LEU A 9 6.19 5.44 -9.36
N ILE A 10 6.02 6.68 -9.80
CA ILE A 10 5.62 7.79 -8.91
C ILE A 10 4.25 7.50 -8.32
N PHE A 11 3.30 7.03 -9.14
CA PHE A 11 1.97 6.66 -8.67
C PHE A 11 2.02 5.50 -7.66
N CYS A 12 2.87 4.50 -7.88
CA CYS A 12 3.10 3.42 -6.92
C CYS A 12 3.60 3.93 -5.57
N LEU A 13 4.53 4.91 -5.57
CA LEU A 13 5.02 5.53 -4.35
C LEU A 13 3.93 6.32 -3.63
N LEU A 14 3.12 7.07 -4.38
CA LEU A 14 1.96 7.79 -3.82
C LEU A 14 0.95 6.83 -3.20
N LEU A 15 0.66 5.69 -3.85
CA LEU A 15 -0.19 4.65 -3.29
C LEU A 15 0.39 4.04 -2.02
N GLY A 16 1.70 3.79 -1.95
CA GLY A 16 2.36 3.32 -0.74
C GLY A 16 2.28 4.34 0.41
N CYS A 17 2.48 5.62 0.13
CA CYS A 17 2.27 6.68 1.12
C CYS A 17 0.82 6.76 1.59
N ALA A 18 -0.15 6.67 0.67
CA ALA A 18 -1.57 6.67 0.99
C ALA A 18 -1.96 5.44 1.84
N ASP A 19 -1.39 4.27 1.55
CA ASP A 19 -1.60 3.06 2.35
C ASP A 19 -1.12 3.28 3.79
N LEU A 20 0.08 3.85 3.98
CA LEU A 20 0.61 4.14 5.32
C LEU A 20 -0.27 5.11 6.11
N VAL A 21 -0.69 6.20 5.48
CA VAL A 21 -1.55 7.22 6.13
C VAL A 21 -2.89 6.59 6.51
N THR A 22 -3.54 5.90 5.57
CA THR A 22 -4.85 5.29 5.82
C THR A 22 -4.78 4.17 6.85
N THR A 23 -3.67 3.43 6.90
CA THR A 23 -3.42 2.41 7.95
C THR A 23 -3.28 3.06 9.32
N ASN A 24 -2.57 4.18 9.41
CA ASN A 24 -2.41 4.88 10.67
C ASN A 24 -3.75 5.40 11.19
N VAL A 25 -4.61 5.93 10.31
CA VAL A 25 -5.96 6.37 10.67
C VAL A 25 -6.81 5.20 11.18
N ILE A 26 -6.76 4.04 10.51
CA ILE A 26 -7.52 2.85 10.93
C ILE A 26 -7.02 2.33 12.29
N LEU A 27 -5.71 2.34 12.51
CA LEU A 27 -5.11 2.00 13.79
C LEU A 27 -5.58 2.95 14.91
N ASP A 28 -5.60 4.26 14.65
CA ASP A 28 -6.10 5.26 15.60
C ASP A 28 -7.59 5.09 15.92
N LEU A 29 -8.38 4.62 14.95
CA LEU A 29 -9.80 4.26 15.13
C LEU A 29 -10.01 2.91 15.86
N GLY A 30 -8.93 2.22 16.28
CA GLY A 30 -9.01 0.90 16.90
C GLY A 30 -9.46 -0.21 15.93
N MET A 31 -9.48 0.09 14.64
CA MET A 31 -9.81 -0.86 13.58
C MET A 31 -8.56 -1.60 13.11
N GLY A 32 -8.76 -2.75 12.49
CA GLY A 32 -7.69 -3.56 11.93
C GLY A 32 -7.96 -3.83 10.46
N GLU A 33 -6.91 -4.14 9.71
CA GLU A 33 -7.09 -4.54 8.31
C GLU A 33 -8.02 -5.76 8.17
N LEU A 34 -8.84 -5.75 7.12
CA LEU A 34 -9.77 -6.83 6.78
C LEU A 34 -9.04 -8.12 6.38
N ASN A 35 -7.82 -8.01 5.84
CA ASN A 35 -7.01 -9.16 5.45
C ASN A 35 -6.43 -9.85 6.71
N PRO A 36 -6.79 -11.11 7.01
CA PRO A 36 -6.37 -11.80 8.23
C PRO A 36 -4.86 -11.94 8.36
N PHE A 37 -4.12 -12.08 7.26
CA PHE A 37 -2.65 -12.12 7.30
C PHE A 37 -2.04 -10.77 7.68
N MET A 38 -2.56 -9.69 7.11
CA MET A 38 -2.08 -8.34 7.42
C MET A 38 -2.50 -7.94 8.83
N ARG A 39 -3.67 -8.38 9.31
CA ARG A 39 -4.11 -8.21 10.69
C ARG A 39 -3.19 -8.92 11.69
N LEU A 40 -2.79 -10.17 11.40
CA LEU A 40 -1.82 -10.90 12.20
C LEU A 40 -0.46 -10.19 12.24
N ALA A 41 0.02 -9.74 11.09
CA ALA A 41 1.28 -9.01 11.05
C ALA A 41 1.17 -7.66 11.79
N GLN A 42 0.04 -6.96 11.67
CA GLN A 42 -0.26 -5.73 12.39
C GLN A 42 -0.32 -5.94 13.92
N THR A 43 -0.87 -7.06 14.41
CA THR A 43 -0.86 -7.38 15.85
C THR A 43 0.52 -7.76 16.36
N TRP A 44 1.35 -8.39 15.52
CA TRP A 44 2.73 -8.76 15.87
C TRP A 44 3.68 -7.57 15.87
N PHE A 45 3.57 -6.68 14.87
CA PHE A 45 4.45 -5.52 14.73
C PHE A 45 3.94 -4.28 15.48
N GLY A 46 2.64 -4.20 15.79
CA GLY A 46 2.05 -3.06 16.50
C GLY A 46 2.32 -1.73 15.80
N VAL A 47 2.82 -0.74 16.55
CA VAL A 47 3.19 0.60 16.01
C VAL A 47 4.30 0.50 14.95
N TRP A 48 5.14 -0.54 15.01
CA TRP A 48 6.21 -0.75 14.04
C TRP A 48 5.70 -1.29 12.69
N TRP A 49 4.40 -1.57 12.53
CA TRP A 49 3.79 -2.08 11.29
C TRP A 49 4.01 -1.18 10.06
N LEU A 50 4.23 0.13 10.28
CA LEU A 50 4.54 1.07 9.21
C LEU A 50 5.90 0.80 8.54
N ILE A 51 6.87 0.23 9.26
CA ILE A 51 8.21 -0.08 8.73
C ILE A 51 8.15 -1.18 7.66
N PRO A 52 7.58 -2.38 7.89
CA PRO A 52 7.49 -3.40 6.87
C PRO A 52 6.63 -2.96 5.68
N LYS A 53 5.62 -2.10 5.87
CA LYS A 53 4.86 -1.48 4.76
C LYS A 53 5.71 -0.57 3.88
N LEU A 54 6.52 0.29 4.49
CA LEU A 54 7.51 1.11 3.78
C LEU A 54 8.51 0.23 3.03
N GLY A 55 9.06 -0.78 3.71
CA GLY A 55 9.99 -1.74 3.12
C GLY A 55 9.40 -2.45 1.90
N LEU A 56 8.14 -2.90 1.99
CA LEU A 56 7.41 -3.51 0.87
C LEU A 56 7.22 -2.53 -0.28
N THR A 57 6.84 -1.28 0.01
CA THR A 57 6.67 -0.23 -1.00
C THR A 57 7.97 0.02 -1.76
N PHE A 58 9.10 0.13 -1.06
CA PHE A 58 10.42 0.29 -1.68
C PHE A 58 10.83 -0.93 -2.49
N LEU A 59 10.62 -2.14 -1.95
CA LEU A 59 10.94 -3.39 -2.63
C LEU A 59 10.15 -3.53 -3.94
N VAL A 60 8.83 -3.31 -3.89
CA VAL A 60 7.95 -3.36 -5.06
C VAL A 60 8.38 -2.30 -6.08
N THR A 61 8.59 -1.05 -5.66
CA THR A 61 9.04 0.03 -6.55
C THR A 61 10.39 -0.30 -7.21
N TRP A 62 11.33 -0.90 -6.47
CA TRP A 62 12.62 -1.33 -7.00
C TRP A 62 12.49 -2.49 -8.02
N LEU A 63 11.63 -3.47 -7.75
CA LEU A 63 11.34 -4.55 -8.69
C LEU A 63 10.68 -4.03 -9.97
N LEU A 64 9.74 -3.09 -9.85
CA LEU A 64 9.09 -2.42 -10.97
C LEU A 64 10.07 -1.56 -11.77
N TRP A 65 11.03 -0.92 -11.11
CA TRP A 65 12.12 -0.22 -11.76
C TRP A 65 12.96 -1.15 -12.64
N ARG A 66 13.23 -2.39 -12.20
CA ARG A 66 13.99 -3.39 -12.97
C ARG A 66 13.19 -4.01 -14.11
N SER A 67 11.85 -4.03 -14.03
CA SER A 67 10.97 -4.61 -15.06
C SER A 67 11.07 -3.87 -16.41
N LYS A 68 11.14 -4.60 -17.52
CA LYS A 68 11.12 -4.02 -18.87
C LYS A 68 9.71 -3.93 -19.47
N ASN A 69 8.75 -4.66 -18.93
CA ASN A 69 7.39 -4.74 -19.45
C ASN A 69 6.45 -3.76 -18.71
N VAL A 70 5.99 -2.72 -19.41
CA VAL A 70 5.13 -1.66 -18.86
C VAL A 70 3.75 -2.20 -18.44
N TYR A 71 3.21 -3.20 -19.14
CA TYR A 71 1.92 -3.79 -18.81
C TYR A 71 1.95 -4.48 -17.44
N ASN A 72 3.00 -5.26 -17.18
CA ASN A 72 3.20 -5.90 -15.87
C ASN A 72 3.38 -4.85 -14.77
N VAL A 73 4.05 -3.73 -15.07
CA VAL A 73 4.17 -2.62 -14.12
C VAL A 73 2.80 -2.02 -13.79
N ALA A 74 1.98 -1.74 -14.81
CA ALA A 74 0.65 -1.19 -14.61
C ALA A 74 -0.25 -2.12 -13.78
N LEU A 75 -0.21 -3.43 -14.03
CA LEU A 75 -0.96 -4.42 -13.24
C LEU A 75 -0.55 -4.40 -11.78
N VAL A 76 0.75 -4.46 -11.47
CA VAL A 76 1.22 -4.45 -10.08
C VAL A 76 0.83 -3.14 -9.38
N VAL A 77 0.96 -2.00 -10.07
CA VAL A 77 0.54 -0.70 -9.54
C VAL A 77 -0.97 -0.66 -9.25
N ALA A 78 -1.79 -1.25 -10.13
CA ALA A 78 -3.22 -1.41 -9.88
C ALA A 78 -3.49 -2.29 -8.65
N PHE A 79 -2.75 -3.39 -8.47
CA PHE A 79 -2.85 -4.22 -7.27
C PHE A 79 -2.45 -3.46 -5.99
N CYS A 80 -1.47 -2.57 -6.04
CA CYS A 80 -1.09 -1.71 -4.90
C CYS A 80 -2.20 -0.74 -4.45
N SER A 81 -3.23 -0.51 -5.27
CA SER A 81 -4.40 0.30 -4.85
C SER A 81 -5.37 -0.45 -3.94
N THR A 82 -5.34 -1.79 -3.95
CA THR A 82 -6.26 -2.62 -3.16
C THR A 82 -6.18 -2.38 -1.65
N PRO A 83 -4.99 -2.30 -1.00
CA PRO A 83 -4.93 -2.00 0.43
C PRO A 83 -5.39 -0.57 0.74
N VAL A 84 -5.07 0.41 -0.11
CA VAL A 84 -5.53 1.80 0.04
C VAL A 84 -7.06 1.89 -0.01
N LEU A 85 -7.68 1.24 -1.00
CA LEU A 85 -9.14 1.21 -1.14
C LEU A 85 -9.80 0.48 0.03
N ASN A 86 -9.26 -0.67 0.44
CA ASN A 86 -9.72 -1.40 1.61
C ASN A 86 -9.72 -0.50 2.86
N ASN A 87 -8.63 0.23 3.07
CA ASN A 87 -8.49 1.10 4.21
C ASN A 87 -9.45 2.29 4.15
N LEU A 88 -9.61 2.92 2.98
CA LEU A 88 -10.58 3.99 2.80
C LEU A 88 -12.02 3.53 3.10
N ILE A 89 -12.40 2.32 2.67
CA ILE A 89 -13.72 1.75 2.97
C ILE A 89 -13.90 1.60 4.49
N LEU A 90 -12.89 1.09 5.20
CA LEU A 90 -12.94 0.94 6.66
C LEU A 90 -13.05 2.29 7.37
N ILE A 91 -12.31 3.31 6.91
CA ILE A 91 -12.41 4.66 7.46
C ILE A 91 -13.83 5.20 7.27
N VAL A 92 -14.36 5.15 6.04
CA VAL A 92 -15.72 5.64 5.75
C VAL A 92 -16.77 4.90 6.57
N ALA A 93 -16.69 3.56 6.65
CA ALA A 93 -17.61 2.73 7.43
C ALA A 93 -17.47 2.89 8.95
N GLY A 94 -16.29 3.27 9.45
CA GLY A 94 -16.04 3.51 10.87
C GLY A 94 -16.38 4.91 11.35
N THR A 95 -16.52 5.87 10.44
CA THR A 95 -16.90 7.27 10.73
C THR A 95 -18.38 7.59 10.49
N SER A 96 -19.18 6.62 10.04
CA SER A 96 -20.62 6.74 9.76
C SER A 96 -21.51 6.29 10.91
#